data_AF-A0A2V9ZQR8-F1
#
_entry.id   AF-A0A2V9ZQR8-F1
#
_cell.length_a   1.000
_cell.length_b   1.000
_cell.length_c   1.000
_cell.angle_alpha   90.00
_cell.angle_beta   90.00
_cell.angle_gamma   90.00
#
_symmetry.space_group_name_H-M   'P 1'
#
loop_
_entity.id
_entity.type
_entity.pdbx_description
1 polymer ?
#
loop_
_entity_poly.entity_id
_entity_poly.type
_entity_poly.pdbx_seq_one_letter_code
_entity_poly.pdbx_strand_id
1 'polypeptide(L)'
;PKISYVKLYQPWGWIVGSGIYVDDVYQQMAVIRWAVVGGDAIFVVFNLVLTIVAVRMMITGPIHEAIGIADCVAQGDLNVSVMSRSHDEAGKLLQAMDKIVERITPILRNISTSSKQMGQSSLQIAEISRGIAESSGSQQERARQVAAAAGELRTTAESVR
;
A
#
# COMPACT_ATOMS: atom_id res chain seq x y z
N PRO A 1 -54.56 -29.25 -31.73
CA PRO A 1 -54.86 -29.37 -33.18
C PRO A 1 -53.95 -30.42 -33.87
N LYS A 2 -54.47 -31.16 -34.86
CA LYS A 2 -53.66 -32.11 -35.68
C LYS A 2 -53.40 -31.52 -37.06
N ILE A 3 -52.16 -31.57 -37.53
CA ILE A 3 -51.85 -31.25 -38.94
C ILE A 3 -51.84 -32.59 -39.66
N SER A 4 -52.66 -32.73 -40.70
CA SER A 4 -52.78 -33.97 -41.46
C SER A 4 -52.44 -33.70 -42.92
N TYR A 5 -51.55 -34.50 -43.48
CA TYR A 5 -51.20 -34.47 -44.90
C TYR A 5 -51.83 -35.68 -45.57
N VAL A 6 -52.61 -35.44 -46.62
CA VAL A 6 -53.34 -36.49 -47.34
C VAL A 6 -52.91 -36.46 -48.81
N LYS A 7 -52.44 -37.61 -49.32
CA LYS A 7 -52.10 -37.76 -50.74
C LYS A 7 -52.83 -38.97 -51.33
N LEU A 8 -53.46 -38.76 -52.49
CA LEU A 8 -54.20 -39.79 -53.21
C LEU A 8 -53.26 -40.56 -54.13
N TYR A 9 -53.31 -41.89 -54.07
CA TYR A 9 -52.54 -42.77 -54.94
C TYR A 9 -53.46 -43.33 -56.04
N GLN A 10 -53.35 -42.74 -57.24
CA GLN A 10 -54.23 -42.95 -58.40
C GLN A 10 -54.42 -44.40 -58.87
N PRO A 11 -53.43 -45.30 -58.90
CA PRO A 11 -53.61 -46.59 -59.57
C PRO A 11 -54.51 -47.59 -58.82
N TRP A 12 -54.85 -47.33 -57.55
CA TRP A 12 -55.59 -48.26 -56.68
C TRP A 12 -56.70 -47.55 -55.88
N GLY A 13 -56.87 -46.24 -56.07
CA GLY A 13 -57.85 -45.42 -55.34
C GLY A 13 -57.57 -45.22 -53.85
N TRP A 14 -56.37 -45.55 -53.36
CA TRP A 14 -56.05 -45.46 -51.93
C TRP A 14 -55.72 -44.02 -51.49
N ILE A 15 -56.23 -43.66 -50.32
CA ILE A 15 -55.98 -42.38 -49.65
C ILE A 15 -55.06 -42.64 -48.47
N VAL A 16 -53.81 -42.17 -48.55
CA VAL A 16 -52.88 -42.26 -47.43
C VAL A 16 -52.84 -40.90 -46.74
N GLY A 17 -53.33 -40.86 -45.51
CA GLY A 17 -53.26 -39.70 -44.63
C GLY A 17 -52.31 -39.98 -43.47
N SER A 18 -51.30 -39.14 -43.28
CA SER A 18 -50.53 -39.11 -42.04
C SER A 18 -50.90 -37.87 -41.24
N GLY A 19 -51.12 -38.03 -39.94
CA GLY A 19 -51.44 -36.94 -39.03
C GLY A 19 -50.56 -37.00 -37.80
N ILE A 20 -49.96 -35.88 -37.41
CA ILE A 20 -49.28 -35.72 -36.14
C ILE A 20 -50.07 -34.75 -35.27
N TYR A 21 -50.22 -35.10 -33.99
CA TYR A 21 -50.80 -34.20 -33.00
C TYR A 21 -49.77 -33.13 -32.69
N VAL A 22 -50.06 -31.88 -33.05
CA VAL A 22 -49.13 -30.77 -32.82
C VAL A 22 -49.00 -30.49 -31.32
N ASP A 23 -50.03 -30.81 -30.53
CA ASP A 23 -50.01 -30.65 -29.07
C ASP A 23 -48.94 -31.53 -28.40
N ASP A 24 -48.70 -32.74 -28.92
CA ASP A 24 -47.65 -33.65 -28.45
C ASP A 24 -46.25 -33.08 -28.77
N VAL A 25 -46.09 -32.53 -29.97
CA VAL A 25 -44.85 -31.84 -30.38
C VAL A 25 -44.60 -30.61 -29.50
N TYR A 26 -45.62 -29.80 -29.22
CA TYR A 26 -45.48 -28.62 -28.36
C TYR A 26 -45.18 -28.98 -26.91
N GLN A 27 -45.78 -30.04 -26.35
CA GLN A 27 -45.49 -30.50 -25.00
C GLN A 27 -44.04 -30.98 -24.87
N GLN A 28 -43.54 -31.76 -25.84
CA GLN A 28 -42.14 -32.20 -25.86
C GLN A 28 -41.18 -31.01 -26.03
N MET A 29 -41.51 -30.04 -26.88
CA MET A 29 -40.72 -28.81 -27.04
C MET A 29 -40.71 -27.94 -25.78
N ALA A 30 -41.81 -27.88 -25.03
CA ALA A 30 -41.90 -27.08 -23.81
C ALA A 30 -40.95 -27.57 -22.72
N VAL A 31 -40.84 -28.90 -22.53
CA VAL A 31 -39.91 -29.49 -21.56
C VAL A 31 -38.46 -29.16 -21.91
N ILE A 32 -38.09 -29.33 -23.19
CA ILE A 32 -36.73 -29.00 -23.67
C ILE A 32 -36.46 -27.50 -23.50
N ARG A 33 -37.43 -26.64 -23.85
CA ARG A 33 -37.30 -25.19 -23.71
C ARG A 33 -37.03 -24.75 -22.27
N TRP A 34 -37.79 -25.26 -21.30
CA TRP A 34 -37.57 -24.92 -19.89
C TRP A 34 -36.27 -25.49 -19.34
N ALA A 35 -35.86 -26.68 -19.80
CA ALA A 35 -34.56 -27.24 -19.45
C ALA A 35 -33.40 -26.36 -19.94
N VAL A 36 -33.46 -25.87 -21.19
CA VAL A 36 -32.45 -24.95 -21.74
C VAL A 36 -32.43 -23.62 -21.00
N VAL A 37 -33.61 -22.99 -20.80
CA VAL A 37 -33.70 -21.70 -20.08
C VAL A 37 -33.21 -21.83 -18.63
N GLY A 38 -33.56 -22.92 -17.94
CA GLY A 38 -33.09 -23.18 -16.59
C GLY A 38 -31.58 -23.41 -16.55
N GLY A 39 -31.03 -24.17 -17.50
CA GLY A 39 -29.60 -24.39 -17.63
C GLY A 39 -28.82 -23.09 -17.86
N ASP A 40 -29.28 -22.25 -18.79
CA ASP A 40 -28.66 -20.95 -19.07
C ASP A 40 -28.72 -20.03 -17.85
N ALA A 41 -29.85 -19.98 -17.14
CA ALA A 41 -29.99 -19.18 -15.92
C ALA A 41 -28.97 -19.61 -14.84
N ILE A 42 -28.80 -20.92 -14.62
CA ILE A 42 -27.81 -21.45 -13.68
C ILE A 42 -26.39 -21.10 -14.14
N PHE A 43 -26.09 -21.22 -15.43
CA PHE A 43 -24.77 -20.89 -15.98
C PHE A 43 -24.42 -19.41 -15.80
N VAL A 44 -25.39 -18.51 -16.02
CA VAL A 44 -25.22 -17.06 -15.79
C VAL A 44 -24.97 -16.77 -14.32
N VAL A 45 -25.76 -17.35 -13.41
CA VAL A 45 -25.57 -17.16 -11.96
C VAL A 45 -24.21 -17.70 -11.51
N PHE A 46 -23.80 -18.87 -12.03
CA PHE A 46 -22.51 -19.46 -11.73
C PHE A 46 -21.35 -18.56 -12.16
N ASN A 47 -21.38 -18.04 -13.39
CA ASN A 47 -20.36 -17.10 -13.88
C ASN A 47 -20.37 -15.81 -13.07
N LEU A 48 -21.54 -15.27 -12.74
CA LEU A 48 -21.65 -14.05 -11.94
C LEU A 48 -20.98 -14.22 -10.57
N VAL A 49 -21.27 -15.33 -9.87
CA VAL A 49 -20.65 -15.64 -8.58
C VAL A 49 -19.14 -15.83 -8.73
N LEU A 50 -18.70 -16.57 -9.74
CA LEU A 50 -17.28 -16.79 -10.02
C LEU A 50 -16.55 -15.46 -10.24
N THR A 51 -17.10 -14.56 -11.05
CA THR A 51 -16.51 -13.25 -11.34
C THR A 51 -16.42 -12.39 -10.07
N ILE A 52 -17.48 -12.34 -9.26
CA ILE A 52 -17.49 -11.56 -8.01
C ILE A 52 -16.39 -12.05 -7.06
N VAL A 53 -16.27 -13.37 -6.89
CA VAL A 53 -15.26 -13.98 -6.01
C VAL A 53 -13.85 -13.72 -6.55
N ALA A 54 -13.64 -13.89 -7.85
CA ALA A 54 -12.35 -13.65 -8.50
C ALA A 54 -11.90 -12.18 -8.35
N VAL A 55 -12.78 -11.21 -8.62
CA VAL A 55 -12.48 -9.78 -8.49
C VAL A 55 -12.15 -9.42 -7.03
N ARG A 56 -12.90 -9.96 -6.07
CA ARG A 56 -12.61 -9.71 -4.65
C ARG A 56 -11.24 -10.24 -4.23
N MET A 57 -10.91 -11.46 -4.62
CA MET A 57 -9.66 -12.10 -4.23
C MET A 57 -8.44 -11.54 -4.95
N MET A 58 -8.56 -11.25 -6.26
CA MET A 58 -7.41 -10.86 -7.07
C MET A 58 -7.16 -9.35 -7.07
N ILE A 59 -8.21 -8.53 -6.93
CA ILE A 59 -8.09 -7.07 -7.07
C ILE A 59 -8.39 -6.38 -5.73
N THR A 60 -9.58 -6.60 -5.18
CA THR A 60 -10.04 -5.81 -4.03
C THR A 60 -9.22 -6.08 -2.76
N GLY A 61 -8.89 -7.35 -2.50
CA GLY A 61 -8.06 -7.75 -1.36
C GLY A 61 -6.68 -7.10 -1.36
N PRO A 62 -5.86 -7.31 -2.39
CA PRO A 62 -4.51 -6.71 -2.48
C PRO A 62 -4.51 -5.18 -2.47
N ILE A 63 -5.51 -4.53 -3.09
CA ILE A 63 -5.63 -3.06 -3.04
C ILE A 63 -5.91 -2.59 -1.61
N HIS A 64 -6.77 -3.28 -0.88
CA HIS A 64 -7.07 -2.93 0.52
C HIS A 64 -5.85 -3.11 1.42
N GLU A 65 -5.05 -4.16 1.19
CA GLU A 65 -3.77 -4.36 1.86
C GLU A 65 -2.79 -3.22 1.55
N ALA A 66 -2.69 -2.80 0.28
CA ALA A 66 -1.84 -1.67 -0.10
C ALA A 66 -2.25 -0.35 0.58
N ILE A 67 -3.56 -0.10 0.71
CA ILE A 67 -4.08 1.07 1.46
C ILE A 67 -3.70 0.98 2.93
N GLY A 68 -3.86 -0.20 3.55
CA GLY A 68 -3.47 -0.41 4.95
C GLY A 68 -1.97 -0.18 5.20
N ILE A 69 -1.11 -0.65 4.29
CA ILE A 69 0.33 -0.37 4.33
C ILE A 69 0.59 1.13 4.23
N ALA A 70 -0.05 1.82 3.29
CA ALA A 70 0.10 3.26 3.13
C ALA A 70 -0.33 4.04 4.39
N ASP A 71 -1.43 3.64 5.03
CA ASP A 71 -1.90 4.23 6.28
C ASP A 71 -0.92 4.00 7.44
N CYS A 72 -0.34 2.80 7.57
CA CYS A 72 0.70 2.52 8.56
C CYS A 72 1.92 3.41 8.35
N VAL A 73 2.39 3.52 7.10
CA VAL A 73 3.53 4.39 6.74
C VAL A 73 3.21 5.85 7.04
N ALA A 74 2.00 6.32 6.73
CA ALA A 74 1.57 7.68 7.04
C ALA A 74 1.54 7.97 8.55
N GLN A 75 1.27 6.95 9.37
CA GLN A 75 1.32 7.03 10.84
C GLN A 75 2.74 6.87 11.40
N GLY A 76 3.74 6.59 10.55
CA GLY A 76 5.12 6.39 10.95
C GLY A 76 5.44 4.97 11.43
N ASP A 77 4.50 4.03 11.30
CA ASP A 77 4.75 2.60 11.52
C ASP A 77 5.32 1.96 10.26
N LEU A 78 6.62 1.64 10.30
CA LEU A 78 7.36 1.03 9.21
C LEU A 78 7.62 -0.45 9.44
N ASN A 79 7.07 -1.04 10.50
CA ASN A 79 7.26 -2.46 10.83
C ASN A 79 6.21 -3.35 10.14
N VAL A 80 5.92 -3.06 8.87
CA VAL A 80 4.92 -3.76 8.07
C VAL A 80 5.63 -4.70 7.10
N SER A 81 5.24 -5.97 7.09
CA SER A 81 5.74 -6.95 6.12
C SER A 81 4.79 -7.05 4.94
N VAL A 82 5.28 -6.75 3.74
CA VAL A 82 4.48 -6.85 2.52
C VAL A 82 4.76 -8.19 1.85
N MET A 83 3.75 -9.06 1.76
CA MET A 83 3.87 -10.35 1.07
C MET A 83 3.10 -10.37 -0.25
N SER A 84 3.75 -9.98 -1.34
CA SER A 84 3.15 -10.11 -2.67
C SER A 84 3.12 -11.58 -3.13
N ARG A 85 1.92 -12.18 -3.17
CA ARG A 85 1.71 -13.52 -3.76
C ARG A 85 1.30 -13.50 -5.23
N SER A 86 0.90 -12.33 -5.75
CA SER A 86 0.47 -12.18 -7.14
C SER A 86 1.55 -11.56 -8.04
N HIS A 87 1.50 -11.86 -9.33
CA HIS A 87 2.39 -11.31 -10.37
C HIS A 87 1.68 -10.30 -11.29
N ASP A 88 0.41 -10.00 -11.00
CA ASP A 88 -0.40 -9.00 -11.70
C ASP A 88 -0.07 -7.57 -11.25
N GLU A 89 -0.82 -6.59 -11.77
CA GLU A 89 -0.69 -5.18 -11.41
C GLU A 89 -0.87 -4.93 -9.90
N ALA A 90 -1.72 -5.71 -9.23
CA ALA A 90 -1.95 -5.59 -7.81
C ALA A 90 -0.75 -6.11 -6.98
N GLY A 91 -0.14 -7.21 -7.41
CA GLY A 91 1.12 -7.69 -6.87
C GLY A 91 2.27 -6.70 -7.09
N LYS A 92 2.37 -6.11 -8.29
CA LYS A 92 3.38 -5.06 -8.58
C LYS A 92 3.18 -3.82 -7.70
N LEU A 93 1.94 -3.42 -7.41
CA LEU A 93 1.63 -2.33 -6.49
C LEU A 93 2.15 -2.64 -5.08
N LEU A 94 1.85 -3.84 -4.55
CA LEU A 94 2.35 -4.27 -3.24
C LEU A 94 3.88 -4.30 -3.20
N GLN A 95 4.55 -4.82 -4.23
CA GLN A 95 6.02 -4.78 -4.31
C GLN A 95 6.58 -3.36 -4.36
N ALA A 96 5.89 -2.42 -5.02
CA ALA A 96 6.29 -1.03 -5.03
C ALA A 96 6.15 -0.39 -3.64
N MET A 97 5.08 -0.70 -2.90
CA MET A 97 4.90 -0.26 -1.52
C MET A 97 6.00 -0.83 -0.60
N ASP A 98 6.33 -2.12 -0.74
CA ASP A 98 7.41 -2.77 0.01
C ASP A 98 8.75 -2.04 -0.17
N LYS A 99 9.11 -1.74 -1.43
CA LYS A 99 10.32 -0.97 -1.74
C LYS A 99 10.30 0.44 -1.13
N ILE A 100 9.14 1.08 -1.03
CA ILE A 100 9.01 2.39 -0.38
C ILE A 100 9.31 2.26 1.12
N VAL A 101 8.70 1.28 1.80
CA VAL A 101 8.94 1.02 3.22
C VAL A 101 10.42 0.69 3.48
N GLU A 102 11.00 -0.18 2.66
CA GLU A 102 12.41 -0.59 2.74
C GLU A 102 13.35 0.60 2.58
N ARG A 103 13.04 1.57 1.71
CA ARG A 103 13.88 2.75 1.45
C ARG A 103 13.69 3.87 2.47
N ILE A 104 12.47 4.10 2.96
CA ILE A 104 12.19 5.18 3.93
C ILE A 104 12.70 4.82 5.33
N THR A 105 12.60 3.55 5.73
CA THR A 105 13.05 3.08 7.05
C THR A 105 14.50 3.47 7.41
N PRO A 106 15.52 3.19 6.59
CA PRO A 106 16.89 3.57 6.89
C PRO A 106 17.09 5.10 6.88
N ILE A 107 16.37 5.83 6.03
CA ILE A 107 16.45 7.30 5.99
C ILE A 107 15.99 7.89 7.33
N LEU A 108 14.83 7.44 7.84
CA LEU A 108 14.31 7.91 9.12
C LEU A 108 15.21 7.48 10.30
N ARG A 109 15.78 6.27 10.27
CA ARG A 109 16.77 5.83 11.26
C ARG A 109 18.03 6.70 11.26
N ASN A 110 18.52 7.06 10.08
CA ASN A 110 19.68 7.95 9.94
C ASN A 110 19.36 9.35 10.49
N ILE A 111 18.20 9.92 10.15
CA ILE A 111 17.76 11.22 10.68
C ILE A 111 17.67 11.19 12.21
N SER A 112 17.07 10.14 12.79
CA SER A 112 16.98 9.96 14.24
C SER A 112 18.37 9.90 14.90
N THR A 113 19.29 9.16 14.28
CA THR A 113 20.67 9.04 14.77
C THR A 113 21.43 10.35 14.68
N SER A 114 21.34 11.05 13.54
CA SER A 114 21.95 12.38 13.36
C SER A 114 21.36 13.41 14.33
N SER A 115 20.06 13.37 14.61
CA SER A 115 19.44 14.25 15.60
C SER A 115 19.96 14.00 17.02
N LYS A 116 20.16 12.72 17.40
CA LYS A 116 20.77 12.36 18.69
C LYS A 116 22.21 12.85 18.78
N GLN A 117 23.00 12.63 17.73
CA GLN A 117 24.38 13.09 17.65
C GLN A 117 24.46 14.62 17.76
N MET A 118 23.58 15.36 17.06
CA MET A 118 23.51 16.82 17.14
C MET A 118 23.16 17.30 18.56
N GLY A 119 22.25 16.62 19.24
CA GLY A 119 21.95 16.90 20.65
C GLY A 119 23.16 16.71 21.56
N GLN A 120 23.90 15.62 21.38
CA GLN A 120 25.15 15.35 22.13
C GLN A 120 26.23 16.40 21.84
N SER A 121 26.45 16.76 20.57
CA SER A 121 27.39 17.82 20.19
C SER A 121 27.00 19.18 20.79
N SER A 122 25.70 19.48 20.89
CA SER A 122 25.21 20.71 21.52
C SER A 122 25.53 20.75 23.02
N LEU A 123 25.40 19.62 23.72
CA LEU A 123 25.82 19.51 25.13
C LEU A 123 27.33 19.70 25.28
N GLN A 124 28.13 19.10 24.40
CA GLN A 124 29.58 19.24 24.40
C GLN A 124 30.02 20.69 24.15
N ILE A 125 29.36 21.39 23.21
CA ILE A 125 29.59 22.82 22.96
C ILE A 125 29.25 23.67 24.19
N ALA A 126 28.15 23.36 24.88
CA ALA A 126 27.77 24.08 26.10
C ALA A 126 28.81 23.89 27.21
N GLU A 127 29.37 22.68 27.36
CA GLU A 127 30.44 22.40 28.32
C GLU A 127 31.74 23.12 27.98
N ILE A 128 32.16 23.08 26.70
CA ILE A 128 33.34 23.83 26.21
C ILE A 128 33.15 25.33 26.46
N SER A 129 31.97 25.87 26.18
CA SER A 129 31.65 27.29 26.39
C SER A 129 31.76 27.68 27.86
N ARG A 130 31.36 26.79 28.78
CA ARG A 130 31.50 26.98 30.22
C ARG A 130 32.97 27.01 30.65
N GLY A 131 33.78 26.09 30.13
CA GLY A 131 35.22 26.07 30.38
C GLY A 131 35.94 27.31 29.82
N ILE A 132 35.51 27.81 28.66
CA ILE A 132 36.03 29.07 28.09
C ILE A 132 35.70 30.25 29.01
N ALA A 133 34.47 30.35 29.52
CA ALA A 133 34.08 31.43 30.42
C ALA A 133 34.91 31.42 31.73
N GLU A 134 35.15 30.25 32.29
CA GLU A 134 36.00 30.07 33.48
C GLU A 134 37.46 30.46 33.21
N SER A 135 38.03 29.96 32.10
CA SER A 135 39.39 30.30 31.68
C SER A 135 39.55 31.81 31.42
N SER A 136 38.58 32.44 30.75
CA SER A 136 38.56 33.88 30.50
C SER A 136 38.54 34.69 31.81
N GLY A 137 37.75 34.26 32.79
CA GLY A 137 37.75 34.86 34.13
C GLY A 137 39.14 34.78 34.79
N SER A 138 39.79 33.61 34.73
CA SER A 138 41.15 33.43 35.25
C SER A 138 42.19 34.28 34.52
N GLN A 139 42.03 34.47 33.21
CA GLN A 139 42.94 35.25 32.37
C GLN A 139 42.81 36.75 32.63
N GLN A 140 41.59 37.21 32.88
CA GLN A 140 41.32 38.60 33.30
C GLN A 140 41.97 38.90 34.64
N GLU A 141 41.93 37.96 35.59
CA GLU A 141 42.58 38.11 36.89
C GLU A 141 44.11 38.17 36.76
N ARG A 142 44.72 37.30 35.95
CA ARG A 142 46.16 37.38 35.64
C ARG A 142 46.54 38.70 34.99
N ALA A 143 45.73 39.21 34.06
CA ALA A 143 45.97 40.50 33.43
C ALA A 143 45.93 41.66 34.44
N ARG A 144 45.00 41.61 35.42
CA ARG A 144 44.95 42.59 36.52
C ARG A 144 46.19 42.53 37.39
N GLN A 145 46.67 41.33 37.75
CA GLN A 145 47.89 41.17 38.53
C GLN A 145 49.12 41.73 37.80
N VAL A 146 49.24 41.47 36.50
CA VAL A 146 50.33 42.04 35.68
C VAL A 146 50.24 43.57 35.61
N ALA A 147 49.04 44.12 35.42
CA ALA A 147 48.83 45.57 35.39
C ALA A 147 49.17 46.24 36.74
N ALA A 148 48.77 45.61 37.86
CA ALA A 148 49.10 46.07 39.20
C ALA A 148 50.62 46.07 39.44
N ALA A 149 51.31 44.96 39.11
CA ALA A 149 52.76 44.86 39.22
C ALA A 149 53.49 45.89 38.35
N ALA A 150 53.02 46.13 37.11
CA ALA A 150 53.56 47.18 36.26
C ALA A 150 53.36 48.59 36.85
N GLY A 151 52.22 48.82 37.52
CA GLY A 151 51.95 50.04 38.26
C GLY A 151 52.90 50.24 39.44
N GLU A 152 53.13 49.20 40.25
CA GLU A 152 54.09 49.26 41.36
C GLU A 152 55.52 49.50 40.88
N LEU A 153 55.96 48.81 39.82
CA LEU A 153 57.27 49.03 39.21
C LEU A 153 57.44 50.48 38.73
N ARG A 154 56.39 51.06 38.11
CA ARG A 154 56.40 52.47 37.71
C ARG A 154 56.55 53.41 38.91
N THR A 155 55.80 53.15 39.97
CA THR A 155 55.83 53.97 41.20
C THR A 155 57.21 53.88 41.88
N THR A 156 57.80 52.68 41.90
CA THR A 156 59.15 52.45 42.43
C THR A 156 60.20 53.19 41.59
N ALA A 157 60.09 53.13 40.26
CA ALA A 157 60.98 53.85 39.34
C ALA A 157 60.87 55.38 39.51
N GLU A 158 59.67 55.91 39.79
CA GLU A 158 59.46 57.32 40.12
C GLU A 158 60.08 57.71 41.46
N SER A 159 60.09 56.82 42.47
CA SER A 159 60.69 57.10 43.79
C SER A 159 62.22 57.04 43.86
N VAL A 160 62.87 56.42 42.87
CA VAL A 160 64.34 56.26 42.81
C VAL A 160 65.02 57.42 42.05
N ARG A 161 64.23 58.34 41.47
CA ARG A 161 64.70 59.54 40.77
C ARG A 161 64.58 60.78 41.63
#